data_AF-A0A6G3LQE0-F1
#
_entry.id   AF-A0A6G3LQE0-F1
#
_cell.length_a   1.000
_cell.length_b   1.000
_cell.length_c   1.000
_cell.angle_alpha   90.00
_cell.angle_beta   90.00
_cell.angle_gamma   90.00
#
_symmetry.space_group_name_H-M   'P 1'
#
loop_
_entity.id
_entity.type
_entity.pdbx_description
1 polymer ?
#
loop_
_entity_poly.entity_id
_entity_poly.type
_entity_poly.pdbx_seq_one_letter_code
_entity_poly.pdbx_strand_id
1 'polypeptide(L)'
;MNRARRLFIGVRPWALPFYAITLVVGFLTYNVFTLSAKVVLALLIAVIGELFIHSATNVINDVYDFRRGIDDKEVASIRYHFAYDPEIGHLGAYRLSLTFLAVALALGLVVALLGRPLALLLGIIGAVMGYAYSGPPGLKYRALGDIPVMLAAVLLTLTGYYIASGELALRGSW
;
A
#
# COMPACT_ATOMS: atom_id res chain seq x y z
N MET A 1 13.78 18.63 12.89
CA MET A 1 12.35 18.34 12.58
C MET A 1 11.74 17.54 13.73
N ASN A 2 10.54 17.88 14.23
CA ASN A 2 9.92 17.13 15.34
C ASN A 2 9.53 15.71 14.91
N ARG A 3 9.38 14.80 15.88
CA ARG A 3 9.18 13.36 15.62
C ARG A 3 7.93 13.07 14.77
N ALA A 4 6.82 13.74 15.05
CA ALA A 4 5.57 13.56 14.31
C ALA A 4 5.73 13.93 12.83
N ARG A 5 6.39 15.05 12.53
CA ARG A 5 6.65 15.47 11.15
C ARG A 5 7.61 14.53 10.42
N ARG A 6 8.60 13.95 11.13
CA ARG A 6 9.48 12.91 10.59
C ARG A 6 8.71 11.65 10.18
N LEU A 7 7.85 11.16 11.08
CA LEU A 7 6.99 10.00 10.80
C LEU A 7 6.05 10.27 9.61
N PHE A 8 5.42 11.45 9.58
CA PHE A 8 4.50 11.81 8.50
C PHE A 8 5.20 11.94 7.14
N ILE A 9 6.37 12.58 7.07
CA ILE A 9 7.09 12.74 5.79
C ILE A 9 7.70 11.41 5.33
N GLY A 10 8.19 10.58 6.25
CA GLY A 10 8.85 9.32 5.91
C GLY A 10 7.95 8.27 5.27
N VAL A 11 6.65 8.30 5.50
CA VAL A 11 5.71 7.41 4.79
C VAL A 11 5.40 7.86 3.36
N ARG A 12 5.99 8.98 2.93
CA ARG A 12 5.88 9.55 1.58
C ARG A 12 4.43 9.90 1.21
N PRO A 13 3.76 10.79 1.97
CA PRO A 13 2.32 11.06 1.85
C PRO A 13 1.93 11.61 0.48
N TRP A 14 2.85 12.21 -0.27
CA TRP A 14 2.61 12.66 -1.63
C TRP A 14 2.45 11.52 -2.65
N ALA A 15 2.96 10.32 -2.37
CA ALA A 15 2.79 9.15 -3.23
C ALA A 15 1.46 8.41 -2.96
N LEU A 16 0.91 8.57 -1.75
CA LEU A 16 -0.25 7.81 -1.29
C LEU A 16 -1.57 8.08 -2.03
N PRO A 17 -1.89 9.32 -2.47
CA PRO A 17 -3.12 9.61 -3.20
C PRO A 17 -3.29 8.77 -4.47
N PHE A 18 -2.21 8.44 -5.17
CA PHE A 18 -2.27 7.60 -6.37
C PHE A 18 -2.96 6.26 -6.08
N TYR A 19 -2.51 5.55 -5.04
CA TYR A 19 -3.05 4.24 -4.68
C TYR A 19 -4.51 4.30 -4.20
N ALA A 20 -4.83 5.32 -3.39
CA ALA A 20 -6.20 5.56 -2.95
C ALA A 20 -7.13 5.85 -4.14
N ILE A 21 -6.70 6.70 -5.08
CA ILE A 21 -7.47 7.03 -6.28
C ILE A 21 -7.66 5.80 -7.16
N THR A 22 -6.63 5.00 -7.41
CA THR A 22 -6.74 3.80 -8.27
C THR A 22 -7.73 2.77 -7.71
N LEU A 23 -7.75 2.59 -6.38
CA LEU A 23 -8.75 1.75 -5.71
C LEU A 23 -10.15 2.35 -5.86
N VAL A 24 -10.32 3.65 -5.60
CA VAL A 24 -11.61 4.34 -5.71
C VAL A 24 -12.12 4.33 -7.15
N VAL A 25 -11.27 4.49 -8.16
CA VAL A 25 -11.64 4.38 -9.58
C VAL A 25 -12.25 3.00 -9.85
N GLY A 26 -11.62 1.93 -9.38
CA GLY A 26 -12.18 0.59 -9.47
C GLY A 26 -13.57 0.48 -8.85
N PHE A 27 -13.75 1.05 -7.65
CA PHE A 27 -15.04 1.07 -6.97
C PHE A 27 -16.13 1.81 -7.77
N LEU A 28 -15.78 2.94 -8.38
CA LEU A 28 -16.71 3.76 -9.16
C LEU A 28 -17.10 3.14 -10.51
N THR A 29 -16.39 2.12 -10.99
CA THR A 29 -16.80 1.40 -12.21
C THR A 29 -18.06 0.56 -12.02
N TYR A 30 -18.48 0.29 -10.78
CA TYR A 30 -19.76 -0.35 -10.47
C TYR A 30 -20.85 0.71 -10.29
N ASN A 31 -22.10 0.38 -10.67
CA ASN A 31 -23.22 1.32 -10.65
C ASN A 31 -23.49 1.86 -9.22
N VAL A 32 -23.07 3.11 -9.00
CA VAL A 32 -23.06 3.79 -7.70
C VAL A 32 -24.45 4.08 -7.13
N PHE A 33 -25.52 3.96 -7.91
CA PHE A 33 -26.88 4.32 -7.49
C PHE A 33 -27.53 3.33 -6.50
N THR A 34 -26.87 2.23 -6.16
CA THR A 34 -27.42 1.16 -5.28
C THR A 34 -26.54 0.84 -4.07
N LEU A 35 -25.57 1.70 -3.72
CA LEU A 35 -24.60 1.43 -2.67
C LEU A 35 -25.22 1.51 -1.27
N SER A 36 -25.08 0.42 -0.50
CA SER A 36 -25.42 0.43 0.93
C SER A 36 -24.33 1.12 1.76
N ALA A 37 -24.72 1.68 2.92
CA ALA A 37 -23.76 2.26 3.88
C ALA A 37 -22.66 1.28 4.29
N LYS A 38 -22.97 -0.02 4.35
CA LYS A 38 -22.01 -1.09 4.65
C LYS A 38 -20.90 -1.19 3.60
N VAL A 39 -21.25 -1.04 2.32
CA VAL A 39 -20.29 -1.09 1.20
C VAL A 39 -19.41 0.16 1.20
N VAL A 40 -19.99 1.33 1.46
CA VAL A 40 -19.22 2.59 1.61
C VAL A 40 -18.25 2.50 2.79
N LEU A 41 -18.68 1.96 3.93
CA LEU A 41 -17.80 1.74 5.07
C LEU A 41 -16.66 0.77 4.73
N ALA A 42 -16.94 -0.33 4.02
CA ALA A 42 -15.92 -1.26 3.56
C ALA A 42 -14.88 -0.58 2.65
N LEU A 43 -15.32 0.30 1.75
CA LEU A 43 -14.42 1.10 0.90
C LEU A 43 -13.51 2.01 1.74
N LEU A 44 -14.07 2.77 2.68
CA LEU A 44 -13.29 3.70 3.50
C LEU A 44 -12.21 2.96 4.30
N ILE A 45 -12.56 1.82 4.91
CA ILE A 45 -11.62 0.99 5.67
C ILE A 45 -10.56 0.39 4.73
N ALA A 46 -10.96 -0.07 3.54
CA ALA A 46 -10.03 -0.60 2.55
C ALA A 46 -9.03 0.45 2.05
N VAL A 47 -9.47 1.68 1.79
CA VAL A 47 -8.58 2.81 1.45
C VAL A 47 -7.57 3.05 2.57
N ILE A 48 -8.01 3.08 3.83
CA ILE A 48 -7.08 3.25 4.95
C ILE A 48 -6.08 2.09 5.03
N GLY A 49 -6.56 0.85 4.87
CA GLY A 49 -5.69 -0.34 4.84
C GLY A 49 -4.65 -0.26 3.72
N GLU A 50 -5.06 0.19 2.55
CA GLU A 50 -4.19 0.38 1.38
C GLU A 50 -3.11 1.43 1.63
N LEU A 51 -3.47 2.55 2.28
CA LEU A 51 -2.49 3.57 2.68
C LEU A 51 -1.43 3.00 3.63
N PHE A 52 -1.81 2.08 4.52
CA PHE A 52 -0.85 1.37 5.39
C PHE A 52 0.03 0.39 4.62
N ILE A 53 -0.51 -0.37 3.66
CA ILE A 53 0.27 -1.26 2.79
C ILE A 53 1.33 -0.45 2.04
N HIS A 54 0.94 0.63 1.37
CA HIS A 54 1.89 1.43 0.59
C HIS A 54 2.87 2.22 1.46
N SER A 55 2.45 2.67 2.64
CA SER A 55 3.37 3.22 3.63
C SER A 55 4.41 2.18 4.05
N ALA A 56 4.02 0.93 4.30
CA ALA A 56 4.96 -0.15 4.60
C ALA A 56 5.94 -0.39 3.45
N THR A 57 5.44 -0.51 2.21
CA THR A 57 6.26 -0.67 0.99
C THR A 57 7.28 0.45 0.85
N ASN A 58 6.87 1.70 1.09
CA ASN A 58 7.75 2.86 1.07
C ASN A 58 8.87 2.78 2.13
N VAL A 59 8.55 2.34 3.35
CA VAL A 59 9.56 2.18 4.41
C VAL A 59 10.48 0.99 4.14
N ILE A 60 9.94 -0.12 3.63
CA ILE A 60 10.73 -1.30 3.23
C ILE A 60 11.73 -0.91 2.13
N ASN A 61 11.30 -0.08 1.18
CA ASN A 61 12.13 0.47 0.12
C ASN A 61 13.36 1.21 0.69
N ASP A 62 13.15 2.17 1.60
CA ASP A 62 14.24 2.89 2.30
C ASP A 62 15.21 1.91 2.99
N VAL A 63 14.67 0.90 3.69
CA VAL A 63 15.48 -0.06 4.44
C VAL A 63 16.39 -0.87 3.50
N TYR A 64 15.85 -1.35 2.38
CA TYR A 64 16.61 -2.18 1.45
C TYR A 64 17.58 -1.37 0.58
N ASP A 65 17.27 -0.10 0.27
CA ASP A 65 18.20 0.81 -0.40
C ASP A 65 19.38 1.15 0.50
N PHE A 66 19.12 1.43 1.78
CA PHE A 66 20.17 1.56 2.79
C PHE A 66 21.05 0.31 2.88
N ARG A 67 20.45 -0.88 3.01
CA ARG A 67 21.19 -2.15 3.13
C ARG A 67 22.03 -2.48 1.91
N ARG A 68 21.62 -2.02 0.72
CA ARG A 68 22.34 -2.23 -0.54
C ARG A 68 23.29 -1.08 -0.89
N GLY A 69 23.36 -0.02 -0.09
CA GLY A 69 24.21 1.14 -0.34
C GLY A 69 23.79 1.95 -1.57
N ILE A 70 22.51 1.92 -1.92
CA ILE A 70 21.97 2.62 -3.10
C ILE A 70 21.62 4.07 -2.76
N ASP A 71 20.93 4.28 -1.65
CA ASP A 71 20.77 5.62 -1.10
C ASP A 71 22.04 5.95 -0.32
N ASP A 72 22.64 7.11 -0.56
CA ASP A 72 23.73 7.65 0.26
C ASP A 72 23.24 8.78 1.18
N LYS A 73 24.16 9.33 1.97
CA LYS A 73 23.85 10.44 2.89
C LYS A 73 23.48 11.73 2.15
N GLU A 74 23.92 11.92 0.91
CA GLU A 74 23.57 13.08 0.09
C GLU A 74 22.12 12.96 -0.40
N VAL A 75 21.68 11.78 -0.83
CA VAL A 75 20.28 11.49 -1.17
C VAL A 75 19.37 11.64 0.06
N ALA A 76 19.83 11.21 1.24
CA ALA A 76 19.11 11.40 2.51
C ALA A 76 19.03 12.87 2.95
N SER A 77 19.87 13.76 2.41
CA SER A 77 19.82 15.20 2.68
C SER A 77 18.77 15.93 1.82
N ILE A 78 18.43 15.36 0.66
CA ILE A 78 17.41 15.88 -0.26
C ILE A 78 16.01 15.46 0.17
N ARG A 79 15.89 14.26 0.75
CA ARG A 79 14.61 13.70 1.20
C ARG A 79 14.80 12.88 2.47
N TYR A 80 13.83 12.97 3.38
CA TYR A 80 13.83 12.17 4.59
C TYR A 80 13.69 10.66 4.29
N HIS A 81 14.62 9.87 4.82
CA HIS A 81 14.63 8.40 4.75
C HIS A 81 14.68 7.83 6.17
N PHE A 82 13.78 6.89 6.48
CA PHE A 82 13.73 6.32 7.84
C PHE A 82 14.99 5.55 8.20
N ALA A 83 15.64 4.94 7.21
CA ALA A 83 16.83 4.13 7.45
C ALA A 83 18.04 4.94 7.95
N TYR A 84 18.08 6.24 7.64
CA TYR A 84 19.12 7.20 8.04
C TYR A 84 18.73 8.06 9.26
N ASP A 85 17.49 7.95 9.75
CA ASP A 85 17.07 8.69 10.94
C ASP A 85 17.85 8.18 12.18
N PRO A 86 18.45 9.08 12.98
CA PRO A 86 19.32 8.69 14.10
C PRO A 86 18.58 8.01 15.26
N GLU A 87 17.27 8.25 15.41
CA GLU A 87 16.45 7.63 16.46
C GLU A 87 15.80 6.33 15.98
N ILE A 88 15.40 6.27 14.70
CA ILE A 88 14.66 5.14 14.14
C ILE A 88 15.63 4.10 13.54
N GLY A 89 16.53 4.55 12.66
CA GLY A 89 17.47 3.71 11.92
C GLY A 89 16.80 2.65 11.04
N HIS A 90 17.60 1.95 10.23
CA HIS A 90 17.08 0.92 9.32
C HIS A 90 16.35 -0.26 10.02
N LEU A 91 16.77 -0.66 11.23
CA LEU A 91 16.06 -1.70 11.99
C LEU A 91 14.72 -1.22 12.55
N GLY A 92 14.65 0.00 13.08
CA GLY A 92 13.40 0.58 13.55
C GLY A 92 12.44 0.86 12.41
N ALA A 93 12.96 1.32 11.27
CA ALA A 93 12.20 1.48 10.04
C ALA A 93 11.58 0.15 9.58
N TYR A 94 12.38 -0.93 9.58
CA TYR A 94 11.87 -2.26 9.24
C TYR A 94 10.75 -2.69 10.19
N ARG A 95 10.91 -2.52 11.50
CA ARG A 95 9.85 -2.83 12.48
C ARG A 95 8.59 -1.97 12.27
N LEU A 96 8.75 -0.68 11.99
CA LEU A 96 7.64 0.22 11.67
C LEU A 96 6.86 -0.27 10.44
N SER A 97 7.55 -0.73 9.40
CA SER A 97 6.88 -1.29 8.23
C SER A 97 6.07 -2.55 8.56
N LEU A 98 6.55 -3.41 9.45
CA LEU A 98 5.80 -4.59 9.92
C LEU A 98 4.56 -4.18 10.72
N THR A 99 4.65 -3.13 11.54
CA THR A 99 3.48 -2.58 12.25
C THR A 99 2.43 -2.07 11.27
N PHE A 100 2.83 -1.36 10.20
CA PHE A 100 1.89 -0.93 9.16
C PHE A 100 1.22 -2.11 8.46
N LEU A 101 1.96 -3.16 8.11
CA LEU A 101 1.38 -4.38 7.54
C LEU A 101 0.42 -5.08 8.49
N ALA A 102 0.73 -5.12 9.80
CA ALA A 102 -0.16 -5.70 10.81
C ALA A 102 -1.48 -4.90 10.94
N VAL A 103 -1.40 -3.57 10.92
CA VAL A 103 -2.58 -2.69 10.93
C VAL A 103 -3.40 -2.88 9.65
N ALA A 104 -2.74 -2.92 8.48
CA ALA A 104 -3.42 -3.20 7.22
C ALA A 104 -4.12 -4.55 7.21
N LEU A 105 -3.49 -5.59 7.77
CA LEU A 105 -4.08 -6.92 7.92
C LEU A 105 -5.35 -6.89 8.80
N ALA A 106 -5.30 -6.19 9.93
CA ALA A 106 -6.46 -6.00 10.79
C ALA A 106 -7.60 -5.26 10.08
N LEU A 107 -7.30 -4.21 9.32
CA LEU A 107 -8.30 -3.48 8.53
C LEU A 107 -8.88 -4.36 7.41
N GLY A 108 -8.06 -5.16 6.74
CA GLY A 108 -8.50 -6.14 5.76
C GLY A 108 -9.44 -7.20 6.36
N LEU A 109 -9.18 -7.66 7.59
CA LEU A 109 -10.08 -8.55 8.32
C LEU A 109 -11.43 -7.87 8.60
N VAL A 110 -11.44 -6.60 8.97
CA VAL A 110 -12.70 -5.84 9.14
C VAL A 110 -13.46 -5.75 7.81
N VAL A 111 -12.79 -5.45 6.69
CA VAL A 111 -13.41 -5.45 5.36
C VAL A 111 -13.99 -6.83 5.00
N ALA A 112 -13.27 -7.91 5.34
CA ALA A 112 -13.75 -9.28 5.16
C ALA A 112 -15.04 -9.55 5.95
N LEU A 113 -15.09 -9.15 7.22
CA LEU A 113 -16.28 -9.25 8.08
C LEU A 113 -17.45 -8.38 7.60
N LEU A 114 -17.17 -7.30 6.85
CA LEU A 114 -18.19 -6.52 6.16
C LEU A 114 -18.73 -7.21 4.89
N GLY A 115 -18.37 -8.46 4.63
CA GLY A 115 -18.87 -9.26 3.51
C GLY A 115 -18.08 -9.06 2.22
N ARG A 116 -16.80 -8.67 2.34
CA ARG A 116 -15.84 -8.55 1.22
C ARG A 116 -14.57 -9.38 1.50
N PRO A 117 -14.69 -10.70 1.74
CA PRO A 117 -13.57 -11.53 2.17
C PRO A 117 -12.39 -11.56 1.19
N LEU A 118 -12.62 -11.47 -0.11
CA LEU A 118 -11.52 -11.50 -1.08
C LEU A 118 -10.65 -10.25 -1.05
N ALA A 119 -11.14 -9.13 -0.51
CA ALA A 119 -10.34 -7.91 -0.36
C ALA A 119 -9.14 -8.14 0.58
N LEU A 120 -9.29 -9.02 1.58
CA LEU A 120 -8.19 -9.43 2.46
C LEU A 120 -7.10 -10.17 1.67
N LEU A 121 -7.49 -11.13 0.82
CA LEU A 121 -6.55 -11.87 -0.01
C LEU A 121 -5.84 -10.96 -1.02
N LEU A 122 -6.59 -10.07 -1.68
CA LEU A 122 -6.03 -9.09 -2.62
C LEU A 122 -5.04 -8.14 -1.92
N GLY A 123 -5.37 -7.67 -0.71
CA GLY A 123 -4.46 -6.87 0.11
C GLY A 123 -3.19 -7.63 0.51
N ILE A 124 -3.28 -8.91 0.85
CA ILE A 124 -2.11 -9.76 1.14
C ILE A 124 -1.23 -9.91 -0.10
N ILE A 125 -1.81 -10.14 -1.28
CA ILE A 125 -1.07 -10.20 -2.54
C ILE A 125 -0.35 -8.87 -2.78
N GLY A 126 -1.03 -7.73 -2.59
CA GLY A 126 -0.45 -6.39 -2.70
C GLY A 126 0.73 -6.18 -1.73
N ALA A 127 0.58 -6.59 -0.47
CA ALA A 127 1.65 -6.51 0.53
C ALA A 127 2.87 -7.38 0.15
N VAL A 128 2.64 -8.60 -0.35
CA VAL A 128 3.72 -9.49 -0.83
C VAL A 128 4.43 -8.87 -2.02
N MET A 129 3.70 -8.29 -2.99
CA MET A 129 4.28 -7.60 -4.14
C MET A 129 5.10 -6.38 -3.71
N GLY A 130 4.57 -5.56 -2.79
CA GLY A 130 5.25 -4.42 -2.21
C GLY A 130 6.54 -4.81 -1.47
N TYR A 131 6.51 -5.92 -0.72
CA TYR A 131 7.72 -6.47 -0.11
C TYR A 131 8.72 -6.94 -1.17
N ALA A 132 8.30 -7.79 -2.12
CA ALA A 132 9.13 -8.36 -3.18
C ALA A 132 9.77 -7.32 -4.11
N TYR A 133 9.18 -6.12 -4.20
CA TYR A 133 9.72 -4.98 -4.94
C TYR A 133 11.14 -4.63 -4.48
N SER A 134 11.39 -4.57 -3.16
CA SER A 134 12.69 -4.20 -2.59
C SER A 134 13.32 -5.29 -1.70
N GLY A 135 12.52 -5.96 -0.89
CA GLY A 135 12.92 -7.20 -0.21
C GLY A 135 13.03 -8.38 -1.17
N PRO A 136 13.59 -9.53 -0.73
CA PRO A 136 13.76 -10.71 -1.59
C PRO A 136 12.49 -11.05 -2.37
N PRO A 137 12.56 -11.24 -3.71
CA PRO A 137 13.77 -11.35 -4.55
C PRO A 137 14.43 -10.01 -4.96
N GLY A 138 13.80 -8.87 -4.66
CA GLY A 138 14.34 -7.53 -4.92
C GLY A 138 14.13 -7.12 -6.37
N LEU A 139 12.88 -7.19 -6.86
CA LEU A 139 12.53 -7.01 -8.27
C LEU A 139 13.06 -5.70 -8.86
N LYS A 140 12.99 -4.60 -8.12
CA LYS A 140 13.49 -3.30 -8.61
C LYS A 140 14.98 -3.30 -8.93
N TYR A 141 15.77 -4.09 -8.19
CA TYR A 141 17.22 -4.21 -8.40
C TYR A 141 17.59 -5.18 -9.53
N ARG A 142 16.60 -5.84 -10.13
CA ARG A 142 16.76 -6.77 -11.25
C ARG A 142 16.17 -6.21 -12.55
N ALA A 143 15.91 -4.90 -12.61
CA ALA A 143 15.19 -4.25 -13.70
C ALA A 143 13.77 -4.81 -13.94
N LEU A 144 13.17 -5.44 -12.92
CA LEU A 144 11.80 -5.99 -12.95
C LEU A 144 10.84 -5.14 -12.10
N GLY A 145 11.21 -3.90 -11.77
CA GLY A 145 10.45 -3.04 -10.87
C GLY A 145 9.10 -2.58 -11.44
N ASP A 146 9.00 -2.42 -12.76
CA ASP A 146 7.78 -1.93 -13.39
C ASP A 146 6.65 -2.97 -13.36
N ILE A 147 6.99 -4.26 -13.41
CA ILE A 147 6.03 -5.38 -13.39
C ILE A 147 5.13 -5.32 -12.14
N PRO A 148 5.65 -5.34 -10.89
CA PRO A 148 4.80 -5.28 -9.70
C PRO A 148 4.06 -3.94 -9.58
N VAL A 149 4.59 -2.83 -10.11
CA VAL A 149 3.89 -1.53 -10.11
C VAL A 149 2.66 -1.57 -11.02
N MET A 150 2.80 -2.10 -12.24
CA MET A 150 1.69 -2.28 -13.18
C MET A 150 0.65 -3.26 -12.63
N LEU A 151 1.10 -4.39 -12.06
CA LEU A 151 0.22 -5.37 -11.45
C LEU A 151 -0.51 -4.78 -10.22
N ALA A 152 0.14 -3.92 -9.44
CA ALA A 152 -0.49 -3.25 -8.30
C ALA A 152 -1.64 -2.34 -8.76
N ALA A 153 -1.48 -1.61 -9.87
CA ALA A 153 -2.56 -0.80 -10.41
C ALA A 153 -3.78 -1.65 -10.80
N VAL A 154 -3.57 -2.78 -11.48
CA VAL A 154 -4.64 -3.74 -11.83
C VAL A 154 -5.29 -4.31 -10.57
N LEU A 155 -4.48 -4.72 -9.59
CA LEU A 155 -4.95 -5.30 -8.33
C LEU A 155 -5.80 -4.30 -7.53
N LEU A 156 -5.41 -3.02 -7.49
CA LEU A 156 -6.14 -1.97 -6.80
C LEU A 156 -7.49 -1.68 -7.45
N THR A 157 -7.50 -1.54 -8.78
CA THR A 157 -8.76 -1.36 -9.52
C THR A 157 -9.69 -2.55 -9.34
N LEU A 158 -9.16 -3.78 -9.41
CA LEU A 158 -9.94 -5.01 -9.16
C LEU A 158 -10.48 -5.05 -7.73
N THR A 159 -9.67 -4.66 -6.74
CA THR A 159 -10.09 -4.62 -5.33
C THR A 159 -11.21 -3.62 -5.12
N GLY A 160 -11.09 -2.42 -5.70
CA GLY A 160 -12.14 -1.41 -5.67
C GLY A 160 -13.45 -1.92 -6.26
N TYR A 161 -13.39 -2.50 -7.46
CA TYR A 161 -14.56 -3.09 -8.12
C TYR A 161 -15.20 -4.16 -7.27
N TYR A 162 -14.40 -5.10 -6.74
CA TYR A 162 -14.88 -6.16 -5.87
C TYR A 162 -15.55 -5.64 -4.60
N ILE A 163 -15.00 -4.58 -3.99
CA ILE A 163 -15.63 -3.96 -2.82
C ILE A 163 -17.01 -3.41 -3.19
N ALA A 164 -17.16 -2.80 -4.36
CA ALA A 164 -18.45 -2.28 -4.82
C ALA A 164 -19.45 -3.41 -5.17
N SER A 165 -19.06 -4.33 -6.05
CA SER A 165 -19.94 -5.32 -6.66
C SER A 165 -20.08 -6.62 -5.87
N GLY A 166 -19.06 -7.00 -5.10
CA GLY A 166 -18.92 -8.34 -4.53
C GLY A 166 -18.44 -9.41 -5.53
N GLU A 167 -18.14 -9.02 -6.77
CA GLU A 167 -17.70 -9.90 -7.85
C GLU A 167 -16.28 -9.54 -8.33
N LEU A 168 -15.51 -10.54 -8.78
CA LEU A 168 -14.19 -10.32 -9.40
C LEU A 168 -14.25 -10.16 -10.92
N ALA A 169 -15.42 -10.35 -11.53
CA ALA A 169 -15.60 -10.22 -12.97
C ALA A 169 -15.96 -8.78 -13.31
N LEU A 170 -15.13 -8.08 -14.08
CA LEU A 170 -15.50 -6.82 -14.71
C LEU A 170 -16.63 -7.06 -15.73
N ARG A 171 -17.87 -7.18 -15.25
CA ARG A 171 -19.03 -7.16 -16.14
C ARG A 171 -19.21 -5.71 -16.57
N GLY A 172 -18.79 -5.40 -17.79
CA GLY A 172 -19.22 -4.18 -18.47
C GLY A 172 -20.73 -4.28 -18.61
N SER A 173 -21.47 -3.51 -17.81
CA SER A 173 -22.90 -3.31 -18.02
C SER A 173 -23.06 -2.32 -19.18
N TRP A 174 -22.85 -2.80 -20.40
CA TRP A 174 -23.29 -2.15 -21.63
C TRP A 174 -24.64 -2.70 -22.02
#